data_AF-A0A0G1TXB1-F1
#
_entry.id   AF-A0A0G1TXB1-F1
#
_cell.length_a   1.000
_cell.length_b   1.000
_cell.length_c   1.000
_cell.angle_alpha   90.00
_cell.angle_beta   90.00
_cell.angle_gamma   90.00
#
_symmetry.space_group_name_H-M   'P 1'
#
loop_
_entity.id
_entity.type
_entity.pdbx_description
1 polymer ?
#
loop_
_entity_poly.entity_id
_entity_poly.type
_entity_poly.pdbx_seq_one_letter_code
_entity_poly.pdbx_strand_id
1 'polypeptide(L)' 'MHQYIKPVSLSSCRKCGKPVLPHTVCRNCGYYKGTEVIDVMKKLTKKEQKRRKREMAAKEKEEGKREKSLNMEELSRK' A
#
# COMPACT_ATOMS: atom_id res chain seq x y z
N MET A 1 -26.50 -13.84 23.31
CA MET A 1 -25.19 -13.17 23.29
C MET A 1 -25.01 -12.50 21.93
N HIS A 2 -24.95 -11.17 21.87
CA HIS A 2 -24.85 -10.40 20.62
C HIS A 2 -23.49 -9.69 20.55
N GLN A 3 -22.41 -10.45 20.37
CA GLN A 3 -21.06 -9.88 20.21
C GLN A 3 -20.79 -9.70 18.72
N TYR A 4 -21.13 -8.53 18.19
CA TYR A 4 -20.85 -8.18 16.80
C TYR A 4 -19.57 -7.35 16.70
N ILE A 5 -18.60 -7.84 15.93
CA ILE A 5 -17.35 -7.13 15.67
C ILE A 5 -17.60 -6.11 14.55
N LYS A 6 -17.35 -4.83 14.82
CA LYS A 6 -17.51 -3.77 13.82
C LYS A 6 -16.34 -3.79 12.84
N PRO A 7 -16.59 -3.63 11.53
CA PRO A 7 -15.53 -3.55 10.54
C PRO A 7 -14.73 -2.25 10.68
N VAL A 8 -13.44 -2.31 10.37
CA VAL A 8 -12.53 -1.16 10.42
C VAL A 8 -12.36 -0.57 9.03
N SER A 9 -12.48 0.75 8.92
CA SER A 9 -12.24 1.48 7.67
C SER A 9 -10.74 1.63 7.40
N LEU A 10 -10.29 1.18 6.24
CA LEU A 10 -8.91 1.33 5.77
C LEU A 10 -8.86 2.29 4.57
N SER A 11 -7.80 3.08 4.50
CA SER A 11 -7.52 4.04 3.43
C SER A 11 -6.25 3.65 2.68
N SER A 12 -6.10 4.02 1.41
CA SER A 12 -4.88 3.73 0.65
C SER A 12 -3.76 4.72 1.01
N CYS A 13 -2.54 4.22 1.20
CA CYS A 13 -1.38 5.06 1.45
C CYS A 13 -0.91 5.73 0.15
N ARG A 14 -0.82 7.07 0.16
CA ARG A 14 -0.39 7.87 -1.01
C ARG A 14 0.99 7.52 -1.58
N LYS A 15 1.90 6.95 -0.78
CA LYS A 15 3.27 6.63 -1.22
C LYS A 15 3.43 5.20 -1.73
N CYS A 16 2.69 4.25 -1.18
CA CYS A 16 2.92 2.82 -1.46
C CYS A 16 1.66 2.01 -1.79
N GLY A 17 0.50 2.66 -1.95
CA GLY A 17 -0.77 2.02 -2.31
C GLY A 17 -1.43 1.14 -1.23
N LYS A 18 -0.64 0.64 -0.26
CA LYS A 18 -1.10 -0.30 0.76
C LYS A 18 -2.20 0.28 1.67
N PRO A 19 -3.13 -0.57 2.14
CA PRO A 19 -4.16 -0.16 3.08
C PRO A 19 -3.52 0.25 4.42
N VAL A 20 -3.94 1.39 4.94
CA VAL A 20 -3.50 1.99 6.20
C VAL A 20 -4.69 2.54 6.96
N LEU A 21 -4.57 2.53 8.28
CA LEU A 21 -5.55 3.19 9.15
C LEU A 21 -5.47 4.71 8.95
N PRO A 22 -6.62 5.40 8.94
CA PRO A 22 -6.63 6.86 8.91
C PRO A 22 -5.90 7.43 10.14
N HIS A 23 -5.34 8.62 9.99
CA HIS A 23 -4.57 9.33 11.04
C HIS A 23 -3.35 8.57 11.60
N THR A 24 -2.89 7.50 10.96
CA THR A 24 -1.73 6.70 11.41
C THR A 24 -0.58 6.78 10.41
N VAL A 25 0.66 6.70 10.89
CA VAL A 25 1.85 6.55 10.03
C VAL A 25 1.78 5.20 9.32
N CYS A 26 2.09 5.18 8.01
CA CYS A 26 2.14 3.93 7.28
C CYS A 26 3.25 3.03 7.82
N ARG A 27 2.91 1.85 8.36
CA ARG A 27 3.89 0.87 8.87
C ARG A 27 4.81 0.29 7.78
N ASN A 28 4.38 0.39 6.52
CA ASN A 28 5.15 -0.15 5.41
C ASN A 28 6.19 0.83 4.87
N CYS A 29 5.81 2.09 4.66
CA CYS A 29 6.72 3.09 4.08
C CYS A 29 7.26 4.09 5.09
N GLY A 30 6.64 4.24 6.26
CA GLY A 30 7.08 5.18 7.31
C GLY A 30 6.63 6.63 7.10
N TYR A 31 5.78 6.88 6.09
CA TYR A 31 5.34 8.23 5.72
C TYR A 31 3.99 8.57 6.34
N TYR A 32 3.85 9.84 6.73
CA TYR A 32 2.59 10.45 7.12
C TYR A 32 2.53 11.87 6.55
N LYS A 33 1.42 12.20 5.87
CA LYS A 33 1.22 13.52 5.23
C LYS A 33 2.41 14.00 4.36
N GLY A 34 3.06 13.08 3.64
CA GLY A 34 4.19 13.40 2.76
C GLY A 34 5.55 13.56 3.47
N THR A 35 5.58 13.49 4.80
CA THR A 35 6.83 13.52 5.57
C THR A 35 7.22 12.11 6.00
N GLU A 36 8.51 11.78 5.92
CA GLU A 36 9.07 10.54 6.48
C GLU A 36 9.17 10.70 8.00
N VAL A 37 8.33 9.99 8.75
CA VAL A 37 8.32 10.02 10.22
C VAL A 37 9.14 8.86 10.77
N ILE A 38 9.14 7.73 10.06
CA ILE A 38 9.88 6.53 10.46
C ILE A 38 10.79 6.11 9.31
N ASP A 39 12.10 6.18 9.54
CA ASP A 39 13.11 5.63 8.65
C ASP A 39 13.12 4.10 8.72
N VAL A 40 12.17 3.48 8.02
CA VAL A 40 12.01 2.02 8.01
C VAL A 40 13.22 1.31 7.39
N MET A 41 14.06 2.03 6.63
CA MET A 41 15.25 1.48 5.98
C MET A 41 16.54 1.59 6.81
N LYS A 42 16.62 2.50 7.78
CA LYS A 42 17.89 2.74 8.52
C LYS A 42 18.38 1.53 9.34
N LYS A 43 17.47 0.64 9.75
CA LYS A 43 17.82 -0.55 10.55
C LYS A 43 17.98 -1.84 9.74
N LEU A 44 17.67 -1.83 8.43
CA LEU A 44 17.81 -3.02 7.59
C LEU A 44 19.16 -3.05 6.87
N THR A 45 19.74 -4.24 6.75
CA THR A 45 20.96 -4.46 5.98
C THR A 45 20.77 -4.06 4.52
N LYS A 46 21.83 -3.59 3.84
CA LYS A 46 21.79 -3.17 2.42
C LYS A 46 21.20 -4.26 1.50
N LYS A 47 21.39 -5.54 1.86
CA LYS A 47 20.88 -6.70 1.12
C LYS A 47 19.34 -6.81 1.21
N GLU A 48 18.77 -6.55 2.38
CA GLU A 48 17.31 -6.56 2.58
C GLU A 48 16.62 -5.34 1.99
N GLN A 49 17.24 -4.17 2.02
CA GLN A 49 16.71 -2.96 1.38
C GLN A 49 16.53 -3.17 -0.13
N LYS A 50 17.49 -3.83 -0.80
CA LYS A 50 17.43 -4.15 -2.23
C LYS A 50 16.33 -5.15 -2.57
N ARG A 51 16.10 -6.15 -1.70
CA ARG A 51 15.01 -7.13 -1.86
C ARG A 51 13.65 -6.47 -1.73
N ARG A 52 13.42 -5.70 -0.66
CA ARG A 52 12.15 -4.97 -0.44
C ARG A 52 11.83 -3.97 -1.54
N LYS A 53 12.81 -3.26 -2.10
CA LYS A 53 12.60 -2.35 -3.24
C LYS A 53 12.14 -3.09 -4.50
N ARG A 54 12.74 -4.25 -4.80
CA ARG A 54 12.36 -5.10 -5.94
C ARG A 54 10.96 -5.68 -5.77
N GLU A 55 10.62 -6.13 -4.57
CA GLU A 55 9.30 -6.64 -4.25
C GLU A 55 8.22 -5.55 -4.34
N MET A 56 8.52 -4.32 -3.90
CA MET A 56 7.61 -3.18 -4.06
C MET A 56 7.41 -2.83 -5.54
N ALA A 57 8.48 -2.78 -6.34
CA ALA A 57 8.39 -2.49 -7.78
C ALA A 57 7.68 -3.59 -8.60
N ALA A 58 7.78 -4.86 -8.18
CA ALA A 58 7.04 -5.96 -8.81
C ALA A 58 5.54 -5.88 -8.53
N LYS A 59 5.16 -5.51 -7.29
CA LYS A 59 3.76 -5.35 -6.90
C LYS A 59 3.08 -4.16 -7.56
N GLU A 60 3.78 -3.04 -7.77
CA GLU A 60 3.26 -1.91 -8.53
C GLU A 60 2.91 -2.29 -9.99
N LYS A 61 3.67 -3.21 -10.61
CA LYS A 61 3.38 -3.69 -11.98
C LYS A 61 2.19 -4.65 -12.04
N GLU A 62 1.99 -5.46 -11.01
CA GLU A 62 0.82 -6.34 -10.91
C GLU A 62 -0.46 -5.55 -10.62
N GLU A 63 -0.41 -4.56 -9.73
CA GLU A 63 -1.53 -3.67 -9.42
C GLU A 63 -1.91 -2.81 -10.63
N GLY A 64 -0.93 -2.25 -11.36
CA GLY A 64 -1.21 -1.52 -12.60
C GLY A 64 -1.81 -2.38 -13.73
N LYS A 65 -1.50 -3.68 -13.77
CA LYS A 65 -2.17 -4.63 -14.68
C LYS A 65 -3.62 -4.92 -14.26
N ARG A 66 -3.86 -5.05 -12.95
CA ARG A 66 -5.22 -5.28 -12.39
C ARG A 66 -6.13 -4.06 -12.53
N GLU A 67 -5.61 -2.85 -12.31
CA GLU A 67 -6.36 -1.62 -12.55
C GLU A 67 -6.76 -1.47 -14.02
N LYS A 68 -5.84 -1.81 -14.94
CA LYS A 68 -6.14 -1.76 -16.38
C LYS A 68 -7.27 -2.72 -16.77
N SER A 69 -7.28 -3.94 -16.20
CA SER A 69 -8.34 -4.93 -16.44
C SER A 69 -9.70 -4.61 -15.82
N LEU A 70 -9.79 -3.65 -14.90
CA LEU A 70 -11.02 -3.27 -14.20
C LEU A 70 -11.60 -1.93 -14.70
N ASN A 71 -11.04 -1.36 -15.77
CA ASN A 71 -11.48 -0.07 -16.28
C ASN A 71 -12.81 -0.19 -17.03
N MET A 72 -13.81 0.59 -16.60
CA MET A 72 -15.16 0.67 -17.17
C MET A 72 -15.17 0.90 -18.69
N GLU A 73 -14.12 1.52 -19.25
CA GLU A 73 -14.01 1.80 -20.68
C GLU A 73 -13.83 0.55 -21.55
N GLU A 74 -13.24 -0.54 -21.02
CA GLU A 74 -13.17 -1.84 -21.72
C GLU A 74 -14.46 -2.66 -21.55
N LEU A 75 -15.13 -2.52 -20.41
CA LEU A 75 -16.40 -3.20 -20.12
C LEU A 75 -17.59 -2.60 -20.87
N SER A 76 -17.56 -1.29 -21.15
CA SER A 76 -18.64 -0.58 -21.86
C SER A 76 -18.55 -0.67 -23.38
N ARG A 77 -17.44 -1.19 -23.93
CA ARG A 77 -17.24 -1.38 -25.39
C ARG A 77 -17.62 -2.79 -25.88
N LYS A 78 -18.31 -3.59 -25.05
CA LYS A 78 -18.76 -4.94 -25.37
C LYS A 78 -20.27 -5.06 -25.30
#